data_AF-A0A2N2G5M5-F1
#
_entry.id   AF-A0A2N2G5M5-F1
#
_cell.length_a   1.000
_cell.length_b   1.000
_cell.length_c   1.000
_cell.angle_alpha   90.00
_cell.angle_beta   90.00
_cell.angle_gamma   90.00
#
_symmetry.space_group_name_H-M   'P 1'
#
loop_
_entity.id
_entity.type
_entity.pdbx_description
1 polymer ?
#
loop_
_entity_poly.entity_id
_entity_poly.type
_entity_poly.pdbx_seq_one_letter_code
_entity_poly.pdbx_strand_id
1 'polypeptide(L)'
;LAEKMVTESIDALINHDVRLAHHIRATDDTMDAMNREMYTQLKEMIIIDTEQVNNLMHVLSVGRHLERIADHATNIAEDVIYLVDAQIIRHTPELYDE
;
A
#
# COMPACT_ATOMS: atom_id res chain seq x y z
N LEU A 1 1.32 9.46 2.11
CA LEU A 1 1.95 8.47 1.22
C LEU A 1 0.94 7.87 0.25
N ALA A 2 -0.16 7.27 0.71
CA ALA A 2 -1.23 6.76 -0.16
C ALA A 2 -1.71 7.75 -1.24
N GLU A 3 -1.99 9.01 -0.88
CA GLU A 3 -2.35 10.07 -1.85
C GLU A 3 -1.30 10.28 -2.95
N LYS A 4 -0.01 10.25 -2.56
CA LYS A 4 1.11 10.38 -3.49
C LYS A 4 1.13 9.20 -4.47
N MET A 5 0.99 7.97 -3.97
CA MET A 5 0.94 6.77 -4.81
C MET A 5 -0.21 6.82 -5.82
N VAL A 6 -1.38 7.31 -5.42
CA VAL A 6 -2.52 7.50 -6.34
C VAL A 6 -2.21 8.54 -7.41
N THR A 7 -1.61 9.65 -7.04
CA THR A 7 -1.22 10.71 -8.00
C THR A 7 -0.21 10.16 -9.00
N GLU A 8 0.84 9.49 -8.50
CA GLU A 8 1.88 8.91 -9.33
C GLU A 8 1.36 7.75 -10.21
N SER A 9 0.39 6.95 -9.75
CA SER A 9 -0.16 5.86 -10.57
C SER A 9 -0.99 6.37 -11.73
N ILE A 10 -1.72 7.47 -11.53
CA ILE A 10 -2.43 8.17 -12.60
C ILE A 10 -1.42 8.78 -13.58
N ASP A 11 -0.36 9.44 -13.08
CA ASP A 11 0.69 10.01 -13.93
C ASP A 11 1.42 8.94 -14.75
N ALA A 12 1.74 7.79 -14.13
CA ALA A 12 2.37 6.65 -14.79
C ALA A 12 1.48 6.11 -15.91
N LEU A 13 0.17 6.01 -15.66
CA LEU A 13 -0.79 5.53 -16.65
C LEU A 13 -0.92 6.48 -17.83
N ILE A 14 -1.12 7.78 -17.58
CA ILE A 14 -1.31 8.79 -18.63
C ILE A 14 -0.08 8.87 -19.55
N ASN A 15 1.11 8.77 -18.97
CA ASN A 15 2.37 8.92 -19.71
C ASN A 15 2.98 7.60 -20.18
N HIS A 16 2.34 6.46 -19.88
CA HIS A 16 2.91 5.12 -20.06
C HIS A 16 4.31 4.99 -19.45
N ASP A 17 4.53 5.61 -18.28
CA ASP A 17 5.82 5.61 -17.60
C ASP A 17 6.00 4.35 -16.74
N VAL A 18 6.61 3.33 -17.34
CA VAL A 18 6.91 2.06 -16.69
C VAL A 18 7.90 2.20 -15.53
N ARG A 19 8.79 3.21 -15.56
CA ARG A 19 9.76 3.42 -14.47
C ARG A 19 9.06 3.95 -13.24
N LEU A 20 8.11 4.88 -13.43
CA LEU A 20 7.28 5.38 -12.33
C LEU A 20 6.39 4.26 -11.77
N ALA A 21 5.84 3.40 -12.63
CA ALA A 21 5.09 2.23 -12.19
C ALA A 21 5.92 1.28 -11.29
N HIS A 22 7.17 0.99 -11.66
CA HIS A 22 8.07 0.21 -10.79
C HIS A 22 8.39 0.92 -9.47
N HIS A 23 8.52 2.25 -9.48
CA HIS A 23 8.73 3.03 -8.26
C HIS A 23 7.55 2.93 -7.28
N ILE A 24 6.31 3.02 -7.80
CA ILE A 24 5.10 2.88 -6.99
C ILE A 24 5.06 1.50 -6.34
N ARG A 25 5.35 0.44 -7.10
CA ARG A 25 5.40 -0.93 -6.59
C ARG A 25 6.41 -1.10 -5.44
N ALA A 26 7.59 -0.49 -5.54
CA ALA A 26 8.58 -0.50 -4.46
C ALA A 26 8.19 0.39 -3.26
N THR A 27 7.33 1.39 -3.48
CA THR A 27 6.84 2.28 -2.41
C THR A 27 5.77 1.59 -1.56
N ASP A 28 5.07 0.60 -2.11
CA ASP A 28 4.08 -0.22 -1.42
C ASP A 28 4.65 -0.90 -0.16
N ASP A 29 5.88 -1.42 -0.23
CA ASP A 29 6.60 -2.00 0.91
C ASP A 29 6.69 -1.02 2.11
N THR A 30 6.78 0.28 1.83
CA THR A 30 6.83 1.32 2.85
C THR A 30 5.44 1.54 3.47
N MET A 31 4.37 1.54 2.66
CA MET A 31 3.00 1.62 3.18
C MET A 31 2.69 0.44 4.09
N ASP A 32 3.12 -0.75 3.69
CA ASP A 32 3.02 -1.99 4.43
C ASP A 32 3.74 -1.95 5.78
N ALA A 33 4.98 -1.45 5.79
CA ALA A 33 5.74 -1.27 7.00
C ALA A 33 5.06 -0.28 7.98
N MET A 34 4.57 0.85 7.46
CA MET A 34 3.83 1.84 8.26
C MET A 34 2.54 1.25 8.84
N ASN A 35 1.82 0.43 8.08
CA ASN A 35 0.62 -0.24 8.54
C ASN A 35 0.94 -1.20 9.70
N ARG A 36 1.96 -2.05 9.55
CA ARG A 36 2.43 -2.97 10.63
C ARG A 36 2.86 -2.22 11.90
N GLU A 37 3.57 -1.11 11.74
CA GLU A 37 3.97 -0.27 12.87
C GLU A 37 2.75 0.33 13.58
N MET A 38 1.82 0.92 12.84
CA MET A 38 0.57 1.46 13.38
C MET A 38 -0.21 0.39 14.16
N TYR A 39 -0.35 -0.82 13.61
CA TYR A 39 -1.00 -1.94 14.30
C TYR A 39 -0.33 -2.27 15.65
N THR A 40 1.00 -2.19 15.71
CA THR A 40 1.76 -2.49 16.93
C THR A 40 1.53 -1.41 17.98
N GLN A 41 1.62 -0.13 17.58
CA GLN A 41 1.36 1.01 18.46
C GLN A 41 -0.09 1.00 18.99
N LEU A 42 -1.07 0.71 18.15
CA LEU A 42 -2.48 0.65 18.57
C LEU A 42 -2.71 -0.46 19.60
N LYS A 43 -2.06 -1.62 19.46
CA LYS A 43 -2.14 -2.70 20.46
C LYS A 43 -1.59 -2.26 21.81
N GLU A 44 -0.43 -1.61 21.82
CA GLU A 44 0.18 -1.09 23.05
C GLU A 44 -0.71 -0.04 23.73
N MET A 45 -1.27 0.88 22.95
CA MET A 45 -2.19 1.91 23.47
C MET A 45 -3.46 1.31 24.08
N ILE A 46 -4.04 0.28 23.45
CA ILE A 46 -5.22 -0.43 23.99
C ILE A 46 -4.91 -1.10 25.34
N ILE A 47 -3.69 -1.65 25.49
CA ILE A 47 -3.25 -2.30 26.74
C ILE A 47 -3.07 -1.26 27.85
N ILE A 48 -2.57 -0.08 27.52
CA ILE A 48 -2.33 1.02 28.48
C ILE A 48 -3.66 1.61 28.99
N ASP A 49 -4.62 1.83 28.10
CA ASP A 49 -5.89 2.48 28.42
C ASP A 49 -7.04 1.88 27.61
N THR A 50 -7.82 1.02 28.26
CA THR A 50 -8.93 0.31 27.64
C THR A 50 -10.16 1.20 27.40
N GLU A 51 -10.26 2.38 28.02
CA GLU A 51 -11.37 3.30 27.79
C GLU A 51 -11.30 3.91 26.37
N GLN A 52 -10.11 3.96 25.78
CA GLN A 52 -9.89 4.52 24.44
C GLN A 52 -10.09 3.54 23.29
N VAL A 53 -10.45 2.29 23.56
CA VAL A 53 -10.61 1.23 22.53
C VAL A 53 -11.46 1.69 21.35
N ASN A 54 -12.60 2.33 21.58
CA ASN A 54 -13.48 2.76 20.49
C ASN A 54 -12.80 3.77 19.55
N ASN A 55 -12.07 4.75 20.11
CA ASN A 55 -11.34 5.74 19.31
C ASN A 55 -10.20 5.09 18.53
N LEU A 56 -9.45 4.18 19.16
CA LEU A 56 -8.35 3.46 18.53
C LEU A 56 -8.84 2.52 17.41
N MET A 57 -10.04 1.96 17.54
CA MET A 57 -10.69 1.19 16.46
C MET A 57 -11.03 2.07 15.25
N HIS A 58 -11.39 3.33 15.44
CA HIS A 58 -11.57 4.26 14.33
C HIS A 58 -10.24 4.56 13.62
N VAL A 59 -9.15 4.77 14.36
CA VAL A 59 -7.81 4.96 13.79
C VAL A 59 -7.39 3.73 12.99
N LEU A 60 -7.62 2.53 13.53
CA LEU A 60 -7.37 1.28 12.83
C LEU A 60 -8.13 1.20 11.49
N SER A 61 -9.41 1.60 11.48
CA SER A 61 -10.21 1.63 10.26
C SER A 61 -9.64 2.61 9.23
N VAL A 62 -9.21 3.79 9.66
CA VAL A 62 -8.58 4.79 8.77
C VAL A 62 -7.30 4.21 8.15
N GLY A 63 -6.42 3.60 8.95
CA GLY A 63 -5.20 2.98 8.43
C GLY A 63 -5.48 1.89 7.38
N ARG A 64 -6.48 1.03 7.63
CA ARG A 64 -6.92 0.03 6.64
C ARG A 64 -7.44 0.68 5.36
N HIS A 65 -8.16 1.79 5.44
CA HIS A 65 -8.61 2.49 4.22
C HIS A 65 -7.44 3.08 3.44
N LEU A 66 -6.41 3.60 4.12
CA LEU A 66 -5.20 4.12 3.47
C LEU A 66 -4.39 3.03 2.77
N GLU A 67 -4.25 1.85 3.39
CA GLU A 67 -3.59 0.70 2.77
C GLU A 67 -4.36 0.25 1.51
N ARG A 68 -5.68 0.07 1.59
CA ARG A 68 -6.49 -0.27 0.40
C ARG A 68 -6.35 0.73 -0.74
N ILE A 69 -6.19 2.03 -0.43
CA ILE A 69 -5.95 3.06 -1.45
C ILE A 69 -4.56 2.87 -2.09
N ALA A 70 -3.54 2.54 -1.31
CA ALA A 70 -2.21 2.22 -1.81
C ALA A 70 -2.23 0.96 -2.69
N ASP A 71 -2.87 -0.12 -2.27
CA ASP A 71 -3.07 -1.34 -3.08
C ASP A 71 -3.68 -1.02 -4.44
N HIS A 72 -4.71 -0.17 -4.48
CA HIS A 72 -5.33 0.23 -5.74
C HIS A 72 -4.35 1.01 -6.64
N ALA A 73 -3.50 1.87 -6.07
CA ALA A 73 -2.45 2.55 -6.83
C ALA A 73 -1.39 1.57 -7.36
N THR A 74 -0.99 0.58 -6.56
CA THR A 74 -0.06 -0.48 -6.94
C THR A 74 -0.65 -1.33 -8.08
N ASN A 75 -1.93 -1.71 -7.99
CA ASN A 75 -2.62 -2.44 -9.05
C ASN A 75 -2.62 -1.66 -10.38
N ILE A 76 -2.85 -0.35 -10.36
CA ILE A 76 -2.79 0.50 -11.56
C ILE A 76 -1.36 0.50 -12.12
N ALA A 77 -0.34 0.64 -11.28
CA ALA A 77 1.05 0.59 -11.71
C ALA A 77 1.40 -0.76 -12.37
N GLU A 78 0.91 -1.88 -11.84
CA GLU A 78 1.09 -3.19 -12.46
C GLU A 78 0.43 -3.29 -13.85
N ASP A 79 -0.77 -2.72 -14.01
CA ASP A 79 -1.43 -2.65 -15.33
C ASP A 79 -0.61 -1.81 -16.32
N VAL A 80 0.05 -0.74 -15.87
CA VAL A 80 0.95 0.06 -16.72
C VAL A 80 2.16 -0.77 -17.17
N ILE A 81 2.78 -1.53 -16.27
CA ILE A 81 3.90 -2.41 -16.61
C ILE A 81 3.46 -3.46 -17.64
N TYR A 82 2.29 -4.07 -17.42
CA TYR A 82 1.72 -5.00 -18.39
C TYR A 82 1.44 -4.33 -19.74
N LEU A 83 0.88 -3.11 -19.74
CA LEU A 83 0.55 -2.37 -20.95
C LEU A 83 1.79 -2.04 -21.80
N VAL A 84 2.90 -1.66 -21.16
CA VAL A 84 4.13 -1.20 -21.84
C VAL A 84 5.05 -2.37 -22.20
N ASP A 85 5.30 -3.27 -21.26
CA ASP A 85 6.30 -4.34 -21.40
C ASP A 85 5.69 -5.70 -21.75
N ALA A 86 4.35 -5.83 -21.76
CA ALA A 86 3.63 -7.10 -21.93
C ALA A 86 4.00 -8.16 -20.86
N GLN A 87 4.48 -7.74 -19.70
CA GLN A 87 4.87 -8.60 -18.59
C GLN A 87 3.78 -8.66 -17.52
N ILE A 88 3.35 -9.87 -17.18
CA ILE A 88 2.46 -10.09 -16.02
C ILE A 88 3.35 -10.25 -14.79
N ILE A 89 3.33 -9.22 -13.94
CA ILE A 89 4.09 -9.18 -12.69
C ILE A 89 3.22 -9.39 -11.45
N ARG A 90 1.90 -9.44 -11.64
CA ARG A 90 0.91 -9.70 -10.60
C ARG A 90 1.07 -11.12 -10.05
N HIS A 91 0.92 -11.27 -8.74
CA HIS A 91 0.92 -12.59 -8.08
C HIS A 91 2.13 -13.45 -8.46
N THR A 92 3.30 -12.83 -8.65
CA THR A 92 4.54 -13.61 -8.63
C THR A 92 4.55 -14.32 -7.27
N PRO A 93 4.58 -15.66 -7.19
CA PRO A 93 4.55 -16.34 -5.92
C PRO A 93 5.68 -15.75 -5.08
N GLU A 94 5.35 -15.17 -3.93
CA GLU A 94 6.33 -15.00 -2.86
C GLU A 94 6.88 -16.41 -2.66
N LEU A 95 8.09 -16.66 -3.17
CA LEU A 95 8.85 -17.83 -2.79
C LEU A 95 9.08 -17.64 -1.30
N TYR A 96 8.19 -18.22 -0.49
CA TYR A 96 8.50 -18.50 0.90
C TYR A 96 9.69 -19.45 0.84
N ASP A 97 10.90 -18.91 1.02
CA ASP A 97 12.07 -19.72 1.31
C ASP A 97 11.76 -20.45 2.63
N GLU A 98 11.50 -21.77 2.53
CA GLU A 98 11.42 -22.69 3.67
C GLU A 98 12.78 -22.80 4.39
#